data_AF-A0A8J6MGM2-F1
#
_entry.id   AF-A0A8J6MGM2-F1
#
_cell.length_a   1.000
_cell.length_b   1.000
_cell.length_c   1.000
_cell.angle_alpha   90.00
_cell.angle_beta   90.00
_cell.angle_gamma   90.00
#
_symmetry.space_group_name_H-M   'P 1'
#
loop_
_entity.id
_entity.type
_entity.pdbx_description
1 polymer ?
#
loop_
_entity_poly.entity_id
_entity_poly.type
_entity_poly.pdbx_seq_one_letter_code
_entity_poly.pdbx_strand_id
1 'polypeptide(L)' 'GQVTLAYIFRPDEAAFPPFFAAALATRLAAEFCIPLTESTSRAQLLFNQAEAELRTARHADSAQATPRALRDFPLITARG' A
#
# COMPACT_ATOMS: atom_id res chain seq x y z
N GLY A 1 27.51 15.52 14.33
CA GLY A 1 26.76 15.26 13.08
C GLY A 1 25.29 15.13 13.43
N GLN A 2 24.41 15.73 12.64
CA GLN A 2 22.96 15.63 12.83
C GLN A 2 22.48 14.26 12.33
N VAL A 3 21.59 13.61 13.08
CA VAL A 3 20.97 12.33 12.73
C VAL A 3 19.53 12.60 12.29
N THR A 4 19.14 12.06 11.14
CA THR A 4 17.76 12.11 10.64
C THR A 4 17.13 10.73 10.80
N LEU A 5 15.95 10.65 11.42
CA LEU A 5 15.21 9.41 11.62
C LEU A 5 13.89 9.45 10.86
N ALA A 6 13.61 8.41 10.09
CA ALA A 6 12.30 8.19 9.47
C ALA A 6 11.44 7.38 10.44
N TYR A 7 10.42 8.01 11.01
CA TYR A 7 9.47 7.36 11.91
C TYR A 7 8.18 7.04 11.16
N ILE A 8 7.72 5.80 11.25
CA ILE A 8 6.40 5.38 10.79
C ILE A 8 5.48 5.40 12.01
N PHE A 9 4.55 6.36 12.03
CA PHE A 9 3.56 6.46 13.11
C PHE A 9 2.30 5.65 12.77
N ARG A 10 1.49 5.35 13.79
CA ARG A 10 0.16 4.74 13.62
C ARG A 10 -0.91 5.84 13.72
N PRO A 11 -1.51 6.29 12.61
CA PRO A 11 -2.60 7.25 12.66
C PRO A 11 -3.89 6.62 13.23
N ASP A 12 -4.79 7.48 13.69
CA ASP A 12 -6.19 7.10 13.88
C ASP A 12 -6.79 6.63 12.55
N GLU A 13 -7.70 5.66 12.61
CA GLU A 13 -8.31 5.09 11.40
C GLU A 13 -9.06 6.14 10.56
N ALA A 14 -9.61 7.16 11.21
CA ALA A 14 -10.26 8.29 10.55
C ALA A 14 -9.31 9.12 9.66
N ALA A 15 -7.99 9.00 9.87
CA ALA A 15 -6.97 9.66 9.06
C ALA A 15 -6.40 8.75 7.96
N PHE A 16 -6.89 7.51 7.83
CA PHE A 16 -6.45 6.63 6.76
C PHE A 16 -6.87 7.19 5.40
N PRO A 17 -5.96 7.17 4.39
CA PRO A 17 -6.34 7.50 3.03
C PRO A 17 -7.48 6.57 2.55
N PRO A 18 -8.50 7.08 1.83
CA PRO A 18 -9.64 6.26 1.41
C PRO A 18 -9.25 5.00 0.61
N PHE A 19 -8.25 5.12 -0.27
CA PHE A 19 -7.74 3.98 -1.04
C PHE A 19 -7.09 2.91 -0.17
N PHE A 20 -6.42 3.31 0.92
CA PHE A 20 -5.83 2.38 1.87
C PHE A 20 -6.91 1.67 2.67
N ALA A 21 -7.91 2.40 3.16
CA ALA A 21 -9.03 1.82 3.89
C ALA A 21 -9.79 0.77 3.06
N ALA A 22 -10.02 1.05 1.76
CA ALA A 22 -10.65 0.10 0.84
C ALA A 22 -9.82 -1.17 0.62
N ALA A 23 -8.51 -1.04 0.36
CA ALA A 23 -7.61 -2.19 0.20
C ALA A 23 -7.49 -3.01 1.49
N LEU A 24 -7.46 -2.35 2.65
CA LEU A 24 -7.43 -3.01 3.95
C LEU A 24 -8.73 -3.80 4.19
N ALA A 25 -9.88 -3.17 3.99
CA ALA A 25 -11.18 -3.79 4.20
C ALA A 25 -11.39 -5.00 3.31
N THR A 26 -11.06 -4.90 2.01
CA THR A 26 -11.20 -6.02 1.07
C THR A 26 -10.26 -7.17 1.41
N ARG A 27 -9.02 -6.88 1.85
CA ARG A 27 -8.10 -7.93 2.30
C ARG A 27 -8.64 -8.65 3.54
N LEU A 28 -9.10 -7.91 4.55
CA LEU A 28 -9.68 -8.51 5.76
C LEU A 28 -10.93 -9.35 5.44
N ALA A 29 -11.79 -8.87 4.54
CA ALA A 29 -12.95 -9.64 4.09
C ALA A 29 -12.54 -10.98 3.44
N ALA A 30 -11.48 -11.00 2.64
CA ALA A 30 -10.96 -12.22 2.04
C ALA A 30 -10.38 -13.18 3.10
N GLU A 31 -9.55 -12.69 4.02
CA GLU A 31 -8.93 -13.48 5.10
C GLU A 31 -9.99 -14.08 6.04
N PHE A 32 -11.04 -13.33 6.34
CA PHE A 32 -12.12 -13.80 7.24
C PHE A 32 -13.17 -14.66 6.55
N CYS A 33 -13.21 -14.72 5.21
CA CYS A 33 -14.27 -15.41 4.50
C CYS A 33 -14.33 -16.90 4.86
N ILE A 34 -13.20 -17.61 4.84
CA ILE A 34 -13.17 -19.05 5.16
C ILE A 34 -13.59 -19.31 6.60
N PRO A 35 -12.97 -18.71 7.64
CA PRO A 35 -13.32 -19.02 9.02
C PRO A 35 -14.76 -18.61 9.40
N LEU A 36 -15.37 -17.64 8.72
CA LEU A 36 -16.73 -17.18 9.02
C LEU A 36 -17.83 -17.88 8.20
N THR A 37 -17.51 -18.39 7.02
CA THR A 37 -18.53 -18.87 6.06
C THR A 37 -18.26 -20.25 5.48
N GLU A 38 -17.06 -20.81 5.71
CA GLU A 38 -16.60 -22.09 5.18
C GLU A 38 -16.60 -22.19 3.64
N SER A 39 -16.86 -21.08 2.94
CA SER A 39 -16.99 -21.04 1.48
C SER A 39 -15.66 -20.67 0.82
N THR A 40 -15.00 -21.67 0.25
CA THR A 40 -13.75 -21.50 -0.51
C THR A 40 -13.95 -20.75 -1.82
N SER A 41 -15.10 -20.93 -2.50
CA SER A 41 -15.43 -20.22 -3.73
C SER A 41 -15.60 -18.72 -3.49
N ARG A 42 -16.29 -18.34 -2.41
CA ARG A 42 -16.41 -16.93 -1.99
C ARG A 42 -15.05 -16.36 -1.59
N ALA A 43 -14.24 -17.12 -0.87
CA ALA A 43 -12.90 -16.69 -0.48
C ALA A 43 -12.04 -16.39 -1.73
N GLN A 44 -12.05 -17.27 -2.74
CA GLN A 44 -11.30 -17.05 -3.98
C GLN A 44 -11.73 -15.76 -4.71
N LEU A 45 -13.04 -15.51 -4.78
CA LEU A 45 -13.57 -14.28 -5.37
C LEU A 45 -13.10 -13.05 -4.59
N LEU A 46 -13.19 -13.08 -3.26
CA LEU A 46 -12.77 -11.97 -2.40
C LEU A 46 -11.26 -11.73 -2.45
N PHE A 47 -10.43 -12.77 -2.55
CA PHE A 47 -8.99 -12.61 -2.76
C PHE A 47 -8.69 -11.93 -4.10
N ASN A 48 -9.38 -12.30 -5.18
CA ASN A 48 -9.21 -11.64 -6.47
C ASN A 48 -9.60 -10.15 -6.42
N GLN A 49 -10.65 -9.81 -5.66
CA GLN A 49 -11.05 -8.42 -5.43
C GLN A 49 -10.01 -7.67 -4.60
N ALA A 50 -9.50 -8.27 -3.50
CA ALA A 50 -8.46 -7.66 -2.68
C ALA A 50 -7.18 -7.36 -3.47
N GLU A 51 -6.77 -8.27 -4.36
CA GLU A 51 -5.61 -8.05 -5.25
C GLU A 51 -5.85 -6.93 -6.29
N ALA A 52 -7.10 -6.75 -6.74
CA ALA A 52 -7.45 -5.62 -7.61
C ALA A 52 -7.40 -4.30 -6.84
N GLU A 53 -8.00 -4.23 -5.66
CA GLU A 53 -7.98 -3.02 -4.81
C GLU A 53 -6.56 -2.64 -4.36
N LEU A 54 -5.73 -3.62 -4.02
CA LEU A 54 -4.34 -3.35 -3.65
C LEU A 54 -3.54 -2.74 -4.80
N ARG A 55 -3.76 -3.19 -6.04
CA ARG A 55 -3.13 -2.58 -7.23
C ARG A 55 -3.59 -1.14 -7.41
N THR A 56 -4.88 -0.86 -7.27
CA THR A 56 -5.44 0.49 -7.34
C THR A 56 -4.88 1.40 -6.24
N ALA A 57 -4.82 0.91 -5.00
CA ALA A 57 -4.26 1.64 -3.86
C ALA A 57 -2.78 1.99 -4.07
N ARG A 58 -1.97 1.05 -4.58
CA ARG A 58 -0.56 1.31 -4.93
C ARG A 58 -0.40 2.37 -6.01
N HIS A 59 -1.27 2.37 -7.02
CA HIS A 59 -1.25 3.38 -8.06
C HIS A 59 -1.65 4.76 -7.52
N ALA A 60 -2.64 4.83 -6.62
CA ALA A 60 -3.02 6.08 -5.98
C ALA A 60 -1.92 6.63 -5.06
N ASP A 61 -1.29 5.77 -4.26
CA ASP A 61 -0.19 6.13 -3.36
C ASP A 61 1.03 6.64 -4.13
N SER A 62 1.42 5.97 -5.23
CA SER A 62 2.55 6.41 -6.05
C SER A 62 2.32 7.76 -6.72
N ALA A 63 1.06 8.10 -7.03
CA ALA A 63 0.69 9.39 -7.60
C ALA A 63 0.72 10.55 -6.57
N GLN A 64 0.68 10.25 -5.26
CA GLN A 64 0.79 11.27 -4.20
C GLN A 64 2.24 11.72 -3.94
N ALA A 65 3.23 10.92 -4.34
CA ALA A 65 4.62 11.29 -4.20
C ALA A 65 5.04 12.27 -5.30
N THR A 66 5.57 13.44 -4.94
CA THR A 66 6.26 14.30 -5.91
C THR A 66 7.44 13.51 -6.50
N PRO A 67 7.47 13.24 -7.82
CA PRO A 67 8.59 12.55 -8.43
C PRO A 67 9.88 13.31 -8.11
N ARG A 68 10.87 12.63 -7.53
CA ARG A 68 12.14 13.28 -7.21
C ARG A 68 12.76 13.77 -8.51
N ALA A 69 12.88 15.09 -8.66
CA ALA A 69 13.57 15.67 -9.81
C ALA A 69 14.97 15.05 -9.89
N LEU A 70 15.31 14.48 -11.06
CA LEU A 70 16.66 14.04 -11.37
C LEU A 70 17.52 15.29 -11.53
N ARG A 71 18.06 15.81 -10.41
CA ARG A 71 18.92 17.00 -10.42
C ARG A 71 20.37 16.64 -10.72
N ASP A 72 20.83 15.48 -10.24
CA ASP A 72 22.18 14.97 -10.43
C ASP A 72 22.13 13.48 -10.76
N PHE A 73 23.07 13.00 -11.58
CA PHE A 73 23.26 11.58 -11.91
C PHE A 73 24.37 10.98 -11.04
N PRO A 74 24.08 10.51 -9.81
CA PRO A 74 25.10 9.99 -8.90
C PRO A 74 25.83 8.74 -9.43
N LEU A 75 25.28 8.08 -10.46
CA LEU A 75 25.88 6.92 -11.10
C LEU A 75 27.00 7.26 -12.10
N ILE A 76 27.13 8.52 -12.52
CA ILE A 76 28.19 8.98 -13.44
C ILE A 76 29.38 9.54 -12.64
N THR A 77 29.14 10.21 -11.51
CA THR A 77 30.19 10.80 -10.66
C THR A 77 30.93 9.79 -9.78
N ALA A 78 30.52 8.52 -9.75
CA ALA A 78 31.17 7.47 -8.97
C ALA A 78 32.45 6.88 -9.62
N ARG A 79 32.82 7.34 -10.83
CA ARG A 79 34.11 7.04 -11.47
C ARG A 79 34.91 8.33 -11.65
N GLY A 80 35.52 8.81 -10.57
CA GLY A 80 36.46 9.91 -10.54
C GLY A 80 37.37 9.76 -9.33
#